data_AF-A0A0B5DPR9-F1
#
_entry.id   AF-A0A0B5DPR9-F1
#
_cell.length_a   1.000
_cell.length_b   1.000
_cell.length_c   1.000
_cell.angle_alpha   90.00
_cell.angle_beta   90.00
_cell.angle_gamma   90.00
#
_symmetry.space_group_name_H-M   'P 1'
#
loop_
_entity.id
_entity.type
_entity.pdbx_description
1 polymer ?
#
loop_
_entity_poly.entity_id
_entity_poly.type
_entity_poly.pdbx_seq_one_letter_code
_entity_poly.pdbx_strand_id
1 'polypeptide(L)'
;MLTEDRGFSPLASHLRSHHSARSLAFLVGCAAVLTWWGGQAVLFPDMSGDKPVPASGAAFMPMLLGIGVLISTIDGMADFSRAAARPRSHVLARHLTVAFGIAMLSACIALLLSGDPDAIPLACRNLLGFTGLAAFSAALLGLRLSWLLPVTQTVPAFLLGTPGTGGTDTPWWSWPRATTGNGTAWVIATGLMATGMLLVLLRADRST
;
A
#
# COMPACT_ATOMS: atom_id res chain seq x y z
N MET A 1 -31.62 -23.96 -28.99
CA MET A 1 -31.61 -22.80 -28.09
C MET A 1 -30.15 -22.46 -27.84
N LEU A 2 -29.59 -21.61 -28.70
CA LEU A 2 -28.18 -21.21 -28.63
C LEU A 2 -28.05 -20.23 -27.46
N THR A 3 -27.35 -20.64 -26.42
CA THR A 3 -26.95 -19.76 -25.32
C THR A 3 -26.22 -18.56 -25.90
N GLU A 4 -26.71 -17.36 -25.60
CA GLU A 4 -26.05 -16.09 -25.93
C GLU A 4 -24.56 -16.21 -25.64
N ASP A 5 -23.77 -16.03 -26.70
CA ASP A 5 -22.32 -15.92 -26.62
C ASP A 5 -22.01 -14.70 -25.74
N ARG A 6 -21.79 -14.95 -24.44
CA ARG A 6 -21.28 -13.92 -23.54
C ARG A 6 -19.88 -13.59 -24.04
N GLY A 7 -19.79 -12.58 -24.91
CA GLY A 7 -18.56 -12.15 -25.55
C GLY A 7 -17.42 -12.14 -24.56
N PHE A 8 -16.33 -12.83 -24.91
CA PHE A 8 -15.14 -12.90 -24.06
C PHE A 8 -14.64 -11.48 -23.77
N SER A 9 -14.78 -11.06 -22.50
CA SER A 9 -14.22 -9.80 -22.03
C SER A 9 -12.88 -10.09 -21.34
N PRO A 10 -11.74 -9.71 -21.94
CA PRO A 10 -10.42 -9.94 -21.35
C PRO A 10 -10.28 -9.25 -19.98
N LEU A 11 -10.94 -8.11 -19.79
CA LEU A 11 -10.98 -7.40 -18.51
C LEU A 11 -11.77 -8.19 -17.45
N ALA A 12 -12.94 -8.74 -17.79
CA ALA A 12 -13.73 -9.52 -16.85
C ALA A 12 -13.04 -10.85 -16.48
N SER A 13 -12.23 -11.41 -17.39
CA SER A 13 -11.38 -12.57 -17.08
C SER A 13 -10.24 -12.19 -16.13
N HIS A 14 -9.54 -11.09 -16.43
CA HIS A 14 -8.45 -10.55 -15.60
C HIS A 14 -8.91 -10.23 -14.17
N LEU A 15 -10.05 -9.54 -14.02
CA LEU A 15 -10.58 -9.22 -12.69
C LEU A 15 -10.98 -10.47 -11.89
N ARG A 16 -11.44 -11.53 -12.57
CA ARG A 16 -11.81 -12.79 -11.92
C ARG A 16 -10.59 -13.59 -11.47
N SER A 17 -9.55 -13.70 -12.32
CA SER A 17 -8.33 -14.44 -11.97
C SER A 17 -7.57 -13.80 -10.81
N HIS A 18 -7.69 -12.48 -10.65
CA HIS A 18 -7.08 -11.70 -9.58
C HIS A 18 -7.97 -11.49 -8.35
N HIS A 19 -9.13 -12.16 -8.28
CA HIS A 19 -10.09 -12.00 -7.19
C HIS A 19 -10.39 -10.52 -6.85
N SER A 20 -10.47 -9.64 -7.86
CA SER A 20 -10.44 -8.18 -7.67
C SER A 20 -11.58 -7.65 -6.80
N ALA A 21 -12.73 -8.34 -6.74
CA ALA A 21 -13.82 -7.99 -5.83
C ALA A 21 -13.41 -8.11 -4.34
N ARG A 22 -12.63 -9.14 -3.97
CA ARG A 22 -12.13 -9.31 -2.60
C ARG A 22 -11.11 -8.22 -2.26
N SER A 23 -10.22 -7.93 -3.18
CA SER A 23 -9.22 -6.87 -3.02
C SER A 23 -9.87 -5.50 -2.89
N LEU A 24 -10.89 -5.21 -3.71
CA LEU A 24 -11.66 -3.97 -3.61
C LEU A 24 -12.40 -3.89 -2.27
N ALA A 25 -13.07 -4.97 -1.84
CA ALA A 25 -13.74 -5.02 -0.55
C ALA A 25 -12.76 -4.78 0.61
N PHE A 26 -11.54 -5.33 0.53
CA PHE A 26 -10.49 -5.07 1.50
C PHE A 26 -10.06 -3.59 1.52
N LEU A 27 -9.79 -3.00 0.35
CA LEU A 27 -9.43 -1.57 0.26
C LEU A 27 -10.54 -0.66 0.81
N VAL A 28 -11.80 -0.95 0.47
CA VAL A 28 -12.97 -0.23 0.99
C VAL A 28 -13.10 -0.41 2.51
N GLY A 29 -12.87 -1.63 3.01
CA GLY A 29 -12.85 -1.91 4.45
C GLY A 29 -11.79 -1.09 5.18
N CYS A 30 -10.57 -1.03 4.65
CA CYS A 30 -9.50 -0.18 5.20
C CYS A 30 -9.88 1.31 5.14
N ALA A 31 -10.48 1.78 4.05
CA ALA A 31 -10.94 3.16 3.93
C ALA A 31 -12.05 3.49 4.93
N ALA A 32 -13.00 2.58 5.15
CA ALA A 32 -14.06 2.77 6.16
C ALA A 32 -13.49 2.84 7.58
N VAL A 33 -12.51 1.99 7.91
CA VAL A 33 -11.79 2.09 9.19
C VAL A 33 -11.04 3.41 9.28
N LEU A 34 -10.41 3.87 8.21
CA LEU A 34 -9.76 5.18 8.16
C LEU A 34 -10.73 6.35 8.34
N THR A 35 -11.97 6.26 7.84
CA THR A 35 -13.00 7.28 8.12
C THR A 35 -13.33 7.37 9.60
N TRP A 36 -13.36 6.23 10.30
CA TRP A 36 -13.66 6.22 11.73
C TRP A 36 -12.45 6.58 12.60
N TRP A 37 -11.25 6.11 12.25
CA TRP A 37 -10.03 6.25 13.04
C TRP A 37 -9.12 7.42 12.60
N GLY A 38 -9.36 8.02 11.43
CA GLY A 38 -8.46 9.00 10.81
C GLY A 38 -8.01 10.13 11.74
N GLY A 39 -8.96 10.79 12.41
CA GLY A 39 -8.71 11.87 13.36
C GLY A 39 -8.51 11.45 14.82
N GLN A 40 -8.53 10.15 15.14
CA GLN A 40 -8.36 9.67 16.50
C GLN A 40 -6.94 9.10 16.68
N ALA A 41 -6.12 9.72 17.51
CA ALA A 41 -4.81 9.17 17.85
C ALA A 41 -4.96 8.03 18.86
N VAL A 42 -4.56 6.82 18.48
CA VAL A 42 -4.42 5.72 19.43
C VAL A 42 -3.02 5.78 20.01
N LEU A 43 -2.94 5.73 21.34
CA LEU A 43 -1.67 5.77 22.05
C LEU A 43 -1.08 4.36 22.10
N PHE A 44 0.08 4.18 21.46
CA PHE A 44 0.85 2.95 21.55
C PHE A 44 1.82 3.02 22.73
N PRO A 45 2.01 1.90 23.45
CA PRO A 45 3.04 1.83 24.49
C PRO A 45 4.41 2.00 23.85
N ASP A 46 5.22 2.86 24.46
CA ASP A 46 6.62 3.06 24.06
C ASP A 46 7.50 2.05 24.80
N MET A 47 8.22 1.23 24.04
CA MET A 47 9.12 0.22 24.60
C MET A 47 10.43 0.82 25.12
N SER A 48 10.71 2.10 24.83
CA SER A 48 11.86 2.83 25.35
C SER A 48 11.64 3.40 26.76
N GLY A 49 10.41 3.31 27.29
CA GLY A 49 10.04 3.79 28.63
C GLY A 49 9.59 5.25 28.69
N ASP A 50 9.51 5.94 27.55
CA ASP A 50 9.00 7.30 27.44
C ASP A 50 7.47 7.36 27.27
N LYS A 51 6.92 8.56 27.04
CA LYS A 51 5.47 8.79 26.87
C LYS A 51 4.88 7.93 25.73
N PRO A 52 3.60 7.54 25.80
CA PRO A 52 2.96 6.81 24.72
C PRO A 52 3.05 7.55 23.38
N VAL A 53 3.28 6.78 22.31
CA VAL A 53 3.42 7.31 20.94
C VAL A 53 2.02 7.44 20.33
N PRO A 54 1.61 8.63 19.87
CA PRO A 54 0.36 8.78 19.15
C PRO A 54 0.50 8.20 17.74
N ALA A 55 -0.36 7.23 17.40
CA ALA A 55 -0.53 6.73 16.05
C ALA A 55 -1.92 7.12 15.54
N SER A 56 -1.97 8.01 14.55
CA SER A 56 -3.20 8.31 13.85
C SER A 56 -3.53 7.22 12.83
N GLY A 57 -4.82 7.07 12.51
CA GLY A 57 -5.26 6.20 11.42
C GLY A 57 -4.56 6.55 10.10
N ALA A 58 -4.32 7.85 9.85
CA ALA A 58 -3.61 8.34 8.67
C ALA A 58 -2.14 7.89 8.59
N ALA A 59 -1.50 7.59 9.73
CA ALA A 59 -0.13 7.10 9.73
C ALA A 59 -0.05 5.59 9.46
N PHE A 60 -1.03 4.81 9.97
CA PHE A 60 -1.01 3.35 9.96
C PHE A 60 -1.82 2.71 8.82
N MET A 61 -3.05 3.17 8.55
CA MET A 61 -3.92 2.59 7.52
C MET A 61 -3.32 2.54 6.11
N PRO A 62 -2.50 3.52 5.67
CA PRO A 62 -1.83 3.44 4.38
C PRO A 62 -0.93 2.21 4.21
N MET A 63 -0.40 1.64 5.30
CA MET A 63 0.34 0.37 5.25
C MET A 63 -0.56 -0.75 4.73
N LEU A 64 -1.74 -0.93 5.34
CA LEU A 64 -2.68 -1.97 4.96
C LEU A 64 -3.19 -1.76 3.53
N LEU A 65 -3.50 -0.52 3.16
CA LEU A 65 -3.89 -0.16 1.79
C LEU A 65 -2.79 -0.51 0.78
N GLY A 66 -1.53 -0.15 1.05
CA GLY A 66 -0.40 -0.47 0.18
C GLY A 66 -0.15 -1.97 0.04
N ILE A 67 -0.27 -2.73 1.13
CA ILE A 67 -0.23 -4.21 1.08
C ILE A 67 -1.38 -4.75 0.22
N GLY A 68 -2.60 -4.21 0.40
CA GLY A 68 -3.78 -4.60 -0.36
C GLY A 68 -3.62 -4.39 -1.87
N VAL A 69 -2.99 -3.28 -2.27
CA VAL A 69 -2.65 -3.00 -3.67
C VAL A 69 -1.74 -4.07 -4.26
N LEU A 70 -0.74 -4.55 -3.52
CA LEU A 70 0.15 -5.60 -4.02
C LEU A 70 -0.52 -6.96 -4.02
N ILE A 71 -1.26 -7.30 -2.95
CA ILE A 71 -2.00 -8.57 -2.86
C ILE A 71 -3.05 -8.69 -3.98
N SER A 72 -3.64 -7.57 -4.43
CA SER A 72 -4.61 -7.60 -5.54
C SER A 72 -4.03 -8.11 -6.85
N THR A 73 -2.70 -8.10 -6.99
CA THR A 73 -2.01 -8.59 -8.19
C THR A 73 -1.67 -10.09 -8.15
N ILE A 74 -1.98 -10.78 -7.05
CA ILE A 74 -1.83 -12.24 -6.98
C ILE A 74 -2.77 -12.86 -8.02
N ASP A 75 -2.19 -13.71 -8.88
CA ASP A 75 -2.88 -14.35 -10.00
C ASP A 75 -3.19 -15.81 -9.65
N GLY A 76 -4.48 -16.15 -9.59
CA GLY A 76 -4.93 -17.52 -9.35
C GLY A 76 -4.71 -18.47 -10.53
N MET A 77 -4.41 -17.95 -11.73
CA MET A 77 -4.19 -18.72 -12.95
C MET A 77 -2.77 -18.54 -13.50
N ALA A 78 -1.78 -18.40 -12.60
CA ALA A 78 -0.41 -18.04 -12.93
C ALA A 78 0.26 -18.92 -13.99
N ASP A 79 -0.11 -20.21 -14.07
CA ASP A 79 0.45 -21.14 -15.06
C ASP A 79 -0.03 -20.84 -16.49
N PHE A 80 -1.30 -20.47 -16.65
CA PHE A 80 -1.84 -20.05 -17.95
C PHE A 80 -1.34 -18.66 -18.33
N SER A 81 -1.24 -17.75 -17.35
CA SER A 81 -0.72 -16.40 -17.56
C SER A 81 0.78 -16.38 -17.94
N ARG A 82 1.54 -17.44 -17.62
CA ARG A 82 2.94 -17.58 -18.07
C ARG A 82 3.07 -17.93 -19.55
N ALA A 83 2.07 -18.61 -20.12
CA ALA A 83 2.05 -18.95 -21.56
C ALA A 83 1.46 -17.84 -22.44
N ALA A 84 1.06 -16.70 -21.87
CA ALA A 84 0.44 -15.62 -22.61
C ALA A 84 1.46 -14.84 -23.45
N ALA A 85 1.09 -14.50 -24.70
CA ALA A 85 1.96 -13.79 -25.64
C ALA A 85 2.22 -12.31 -25.30
N ARG A 86 1.58 -11.74 -24.27
CA ARG A 86 1.74 -10.32 -23.91
C ARG A 86 2.77 -10.15 -22.79
N PRO A 87 3.61 -9.10 -22.85
CA PRO A 87 4.57 -8.80 -21.78
C PRO A 87 3.83 -8.55 -20.46
N ARG A 88 4.16 -9.35 -19.45
CA ARG A 88 3.47 -9.40 -18.16
C ARG A 88 3.64 -8.10 -17.36
N SER A 89 4.78 -7.42 -17.50
CA SER A 89 5.05 -6.13 -16.87
C SER A 89 4.03 -5.06 -17.23
N HIS A 90 3.61 -4.95 -18.50
CA HIS A 90 2.65 -3.92 -18.91
C HIS A 90 1.27 -4.12 -18.28
N VAL A 91 0.81 -5.36 -18.18
CA VAL A 91 -0.49 -5.68 -17.55
C VAL A 91 -0.40 -5.45 -16.04
N LEU A 92 0.70 -5.88 -15.42
CA LEU A 92 0.96 -5.68 -14.00
C LEU A 92 1.05 -4.19 -13.64
N ALA A 93 1.80 -3.40 -14.41
CA ALA A 93 1.93 -1.96 -14.22
C ALA A 93 0.57 -1.26 -14.27
N ARG A 94 -0.27 -1.61 -15.26
CA ARG A 94 -1.64 -1.06 -15.36
C ARG A 94 -2.49 -1.44 -14.15
N HIS A 95 -2.45 -2.70 -13.72
CA HIS A 95 -3.18 -3.13 -12.52
C HIS A 95 -2.72 -2.34 -11.31
N LEU A 96 -1.41 -2.29 -11.04
CA LEU A 96 -0.83 -1.58 -9.91
C LEU A 96 -1.20 -0.09 -9.91
N THR A 97 -1.09 0.59 -11.05
CA THR A 97 -1.46 2.01 -11.17
C THR A 97 -2.94 2.24 -10.85
N VAL A 98 -3.84 1.41 -11.38
CA VAL A 98 -5.28 1.53 -11.11
C VAL A 98 -5.59 1.22 -9.64
N ALA A 99 -5.06 0.13 -9.09
CA ALA A 99 -5.29 -0.26 -7.71
C ALA A 99 -4.73 0.78 -6.72
N PHE A 100 -3.52 1.30 -6.98
CA PHE A 100 -2.93 2.38 -6.21
C PHE A 100 -3.76 3.67 -6.29
N GLY A 101 -4.23 4.05 -7.48
CA GLY A 101 -5.10 5.21 -7.67
C GLY A 101 -6.40 5.09 -6.88
N ILE A 102 -7.04 3.91 -6.90
CA ILE A 102 -8.23 3.62 -6.09
C ILE A 102 -7.93 3.72 -4.60
N ALA A 103 -6.84 3.12 -4.13
CA ALA A 103 -6.45 3.18 -2.72
C ALA A 103 -6.17 4.62 -2.26
N MET A 104 -5.47 5.42 -3.08
CA MET A 104 -5.17 6.82 -2.82
C MET A 104 -6.44 7.66 -2.75
N LEU A 105 -7.31 7.55 -3.76
CA LEU A 105 -8.58 8.27 -3.79
C LEU A 105 -9.46 7.90 -2.60
N SER A 106 -9.54 6.61 -2.27
CA SER A 106 -10.32 6.12 -1.13
C SER A 106 -9.77 6.65 0.20
N ALA A 107 -8.45 6.72 0.36
CA ALA A 107 -7.83 7.29 1.56
C ALA A 107 -8.12 8.79 1.71
N CYS A 108 -8.00 9.57 0.63
CA CYS A 108 -8.33 10.99 0.64
C CYS A 108 -9.81 11.22 0.97
N ILE A 109 -10.72 10.49 0.33
CA ILE A 109 -12.16 10.58 0.63
C ILE A 109 -12.42 10.20 2.08
N ALA A 110 -11.80 9.12 2.58
CA ALA A 110 -11.98 8.67 3.95
C ALA A 110 -11.58 9.73 4.98
N LEU A 111 -10.46 10.44 4.77
CA LEU A 111 -9.98 11.49 5.66
C LEU A 111 -10.81 12.79 5.59
N LEU A 112 -11.31 13.12 4.40
CA LEU A 112 -12.28 14.21 4.26
C LEU A 112 -13.56 13.90 5.05
N LEU A 113 -14.04 12.65 4.98
CA LEU A 113 -15.21 12.20 5.73
C LEU A 113 -14.93 12.06 7.24
N SER A 114 -13.68 11.82 7.65
CA SER A 114 -13.31 11.80 9.07
C SER A 114 -13.17 13.19 9.69
N GLY A 115 -13.22 14.25 8.88
CA GLY A 115 -13.02 15.64 9.32
C GLY A 115 -11.56 16.00 9.61
N ASP A 116 -10.59 15.24 9.07
CA ASP A 116 -9.15 15.49 9.26
C ASP A 116 -8.42 15.63 7.91
N PRO A 117 -8.68 16.72 7.16
CA PRO A 117 -8.05 16.96 5.87
C PRO A 117 -6.53 17.23 5.98
N ASP A 118 -6.06 17.73 7.12
CA ASP A 118 -4.65 18.05 7.34
C ASP A 118 -3.77 16.80 7.41
N ALA A 119 -4.37 15.63 7.68
CA ALA A 119 -3.71 14.34 7.64
C ALA A 119 -3.56 13.74 6.23
N ILE A 120 -4.16 14.33 5.19
CA ILE A 120 -4.09 13.82 3.81
C ILE A 120 -2.63 13.70 3.31
N PRO A 121 -1.75 14.71 3.43
CA PRO A 121 -0.37 14.60 2.98
C PRO A 121 0.40 13.47 3.67
N LEU A 122 0.13 13.25 4.96
CA LEU A 122 0.71 12.16 5.74
C LEU A 122 0.27 10.80 5.18
N ALA A 123 -1.03 10.62 4.95
CA ALA A 123 -1.58 9.39 4.41
C ALA A 123 -1.07 9.11 2.99
N CYS A 124 -1.00 10.13 2.12
CA CYS A 124 -0.47 10.01 0.76
C CYS A 124 1.00 9.57 0.76
N ARG A 125 1.85 10.23 1.57
CA ARG A 125 3.26 9.88 1.70
C ARG A 125 3.42 8.45 2.20
N ASN A 126 2.68 8.07 3.24
CA ASN A 126 2.77 6.73 3.81
C ASN A 126 2.25 5.67 2.83
N LEU A 127 1.20 5.96 2.07
CA LEU A 127 0.70 5.05 1.04
C LEU A 127 1.75 4.82 -0.05
N LEU A 128 2.41 5.88 -0.52
CA LEU A 128 3.54 5.78 -1.46
C LEU A 128 4.65 4.88 -0.91
N GLY A 129 5.15 5.21 0.29
CA GLY A 129 6.27 4.49 0.88
C GLY A 129 5.96 3.03 1.19
N PHE A 130 4.79 2.73 1.77
CA PHE A 130 4.40 1.36 2.08
C PHE A 130 4.03 0.53 0.86
N THR A 131 3.43 1.12 -0.18
CA THR A 131 3.20 0.41 -1.46
C THR A 131 4.54 0.07 -2.12
N GLY A 132 5.49 1.01 -2.11
CA GLY A 132 6.86 0.78 -2.58
C GLY A 132 7.56 -0.32 -1.81
N LEU A 133 7.49 -0.28 -0.48
CA LEU A 133 8.09 -1.29 0.39
C LEU A 133 7.42 -2.67 0.22
N ALA A 134 6.12 -2.71 -0.02
CA ALA A 134 5.39 -3.94 -0.34
C ALA A 134 5.82 -4.52 -1.69
N ALA A 135 6.02 -3.65 -2.70
CA ALA A 135 6.52 -4.05 -4.01
C ALA A 135 7.98 -4.54 -3.94
N PHE A 136 8.81 -3.88 -3.13
CA PHE A 136 10.17 -4.32 -2.85
C PHE A 136 10.18 -5.70 -2.18
N SER A 137 9.34 -5.91 -1.16
CA SER A 137 9.16 -7.21 -0.51
C SER A 137 8.68 -8.27 -1.51
N ALA A 138 7.72 -7.93 -2.38
CA ALA A 138 7.22 -8.82 -3.41
C ALA A 138 8.30 -9.21 -4.44
N ALA A 139 9.19 -8.28 -4.80
CA ALA A 139 10.28 -8.54 -5.74
C ALA A 139 11.33 -9.50 -5.15
N LEU A 140 11.60 -9.40 -3.85
CA LEU A 140 12.59 -10.24 -3.17
C LEU A 140 12.02 -11.60 -2.74
N LEU A 141 10.83 -11.59 -2.13
CA LEU A 141 10.26 -12.74 -1.41
C LEU A 141 9.02 -13.33 -2.11
N GLY A 142 8.52 -12.67 -3.15
CA GLY A 142 7.29 -13.04 -3.85
C GLY A 142 6.05 -12.32 -3.32
N LEU A 143 5.01 -12.24 -4.16
CA LEU A 143 3.78 -11.46 -3.90
C LEU A 143 3.05 -11.85 -2.60
N ARG A 144 3.09 -13.13 -2.21
CA ARG A 144 2.44 -13.64 -0.97
C ARG A 144 3.10 -13.13 0.31
N LEU A 145 4.37 -12.69 0.21
CA LEU A 145 5.15 -12.12 1.31
C LEU A 145 5.36 -10.60 1.13
N SER A 146 4.55 -9.96 0.29
CA SER A 146 4.58 -8.50 0.09
C SER A 146 4.34 -7.71 1.38
N TRP A 147 3.65 -8.29 2.36
CA TRP A 147 3.35 -7.67 3.64
C TRP A 147 4.53 -7.65 4.63
N LEU A 148 5.57 -8.48 4.43
CA LEU A 148 6.61 -8.69 5.43
C LEU A 148 7.36 -7.39 5.75
N LEU A 149 7.96 -6.75 4.73
CA LEU A 149 8.74 -5.52 4.95
C LEU A 149 7.91 -4.34 5.47
N PRO A 150 6.70 -4.05 4.94
CA PRO A 150 5.83 -3.02 5.50
C PRO A 150 5.53 -3.23 7.00
N VAL A 151 5.21 -4.46 7.40
CA VAL A 151 4.92 -4.77 8.81
C VAL A 151 6.19 -4.66 9.66
N THR A 152 7.30 -5.26 9.23
CA THR A 152 8.55 -5.21 9.99
C THR A 152 9.12 -3.81 10.12
N GLN A 153 8.81 -2.90 9.19
CA GLN A 153 9.21 -1.49 9.27
C GLN A 153 8.28 -0.68 10.18
N THR A 154 6.98 -0.99 10.18
CA THR A 154 5.97 -0.27 10.96
C THR A 154 6.14 -0.54 12.45
N VAL A 155 6.39 -1.78 12.84
CA VAL A 155 6.59 -2.16 14.26
C VAL A 155 7.64 -1.29 14.97
N PRO A 156 8.91 -1.20 14.52
CA PRO A 156 9.91 -0.36 15.17
C PRO A 156 9.56 1.13 15.05
N ALA A 157 8.99 1.57 13.91
CA ALA A 157 8.59 2.95 13.73
C ALA A 157 7.59 3.40 14.81
N PHE A 158 6.63 2.56 15.21
CA PHE A 158 5.61 2.93 16.19
C PHE A 158 5.90 2.48 17.63
N LEU A 159 6.73 1.46 17.87
CA LEU A 159 7.03 0.94 19.21
C LEU A 159 8.37 1.42 19.81
N LEU A 160 9.35 1.76 18.98
CA LEU A 160 10.70 2.17 19.42
C LEU A 160 10.99 3.65 19.20
N GLY A 161 10.04 4.36 18.61
CA GLY A 161 10.28 5.72 18.17
C GLY A 161 9.99 6.73 19.27
N THR A 162 10.99 7.53 19.62
CA THR A 162 10.95 8.52 20.69
C THR A 162 9.75 9.48 20.56
N PRO A 163 9.05 9.82 21.65
CA PRO A 163 7.93 10.75 21.62
C PRO A 163 8.41 12.17 21.29
N GLY A 164 7.70 12.86 20.40
CA GLY A 164 8.02 14.26 20.04
C GLY A 164 9.07 14.44 18.94
N THR A 165 9.72 13.38 18.45
CA THR A 165 10.68 13.49 17.33
C THR A 165 10.01 13.59 15.96
N GLY A 166 8.76 14.05 15.87
CA GLY A 166 8.06 14.24 14.60
C GLY A 166 8.58 15.42 13.77
N GLY A 167 9.45 16.26 14.34
CA GLY A 167 10.03 17.45 13.69
C GLY A 167 11.12 17.13 12.65
N THR A 168 11.99 18.11 12.39
CA THR A 168 13.10 17.99 11.43
C THR A 168 14.14 16.94 11.81
N ASP A 169 14.29 16.64 13.11
CA ASP A 169 15.26 15.68 13.63
C ASP A 169 14.71 14.24 13.70
N THR A 170 13.64 13.94 12.95
CA THR A 170 13.09 12.59 12.84
C THR A 170 14.14 11.65 12.24
N PRO A 171 14.52 10.54 12.90
CA PRO A 171 15.40 9.53 12.31
C PRO A 171 14.83 9.00 10.99
N TRP A 172 15.69 8.76 10.00
CA TRP A 172 15.28 8.32 8.65
C TRP A 172 14.40 7.06 8.65
N TRP A 173 14.61 6.15 9.60
CA TRP A 173 13.83 4.91 9.73
C TRP A 173 12.43 5.14 10.31
N SER A 174 12.17 6.27 10.95
CA SER A 174 10.86 6.62 11.53
C SER A 174 10.02 7.54 10.61
N TRP A 175 10.40 7.59 9.33
CA TRP A 175 9.73 8.35 8.27
C TRP A 175 8.19 8.22 8.22
N PRO A 176 7.53 7.09 8.57
CA PRO A 176 6.07 7.04 8.53
C PRO A 176 5.39 8.00 9.52
N ARG A 177 6.08 8.37 10.60
CA ARG A 177 5.57 9.28 11.65
C ARG A 177 6.10 10.70 11.52
N ALA A 178 7.03 10.95 10.61
CA ALA A 178 7.60 12.29 10.41
C ALA A 178 6.47 13.28 10.07
N THR A 179 6.61 14.54 10.49
CA THR A 179 5.69 15.62 10.13
C THR A 179 5.51 15.73 8.62
N THR A 180 4.36 16.24 8.19
CA THR A 180 3.99 16.39 6.77
C THR A 180 4.97 17.25 5.98
N GLY A 181 5.63 18.22 6.64
CA GLY A 181 6.66 19.08 6.08
C GLY A 181 8.07 18.48 6.00
N ASN A 182 8.29 17.26 6.51
CA ASN A 182 9.61 16.63 6.46
C ASN A 182 9.93 16.14 5.03
N GLY A 183 10.77 16.89 4.31
CA GLY A 183 11.19 16.57 2.94
C GLY A 183 11.94 15.24 2.82
N THR A 184 12.75 14.86 3.81
CA THR A 184 13.48 13.59 3.82
C THR A 184 12.52 12.40 3.84
N ALA A 185 11.44 12.48 4.61
CA ALA A 185 10.42 11.42 4.64
C ALA A 185 9.72 11.27 3.28
N TRP A 186 9.48 12.37 2.56
CA TRP A 186 8.95 12.33 1.19
C TRP A 186 9.93 11.69 0.20
N VAL A 187 11.22 12.04 0.28
CA VAL A 187 12.27 11.43 -0.55
C VAL A 187 12.37 9.92 -0.31
N ILE A 188 12.29 9.49 0.95
CA ILE A 188 12.29 8.06 1.29
C ILE A 188 11.05 7.36 0.71
N ALA A 189 9.86 7.93 0.89
CA ALA A 189 8.62 7.33 0.41
C ALA A 189 8.58 7.22 -1.13
N THR A 190 8.98 8.28 -1.85
CA THR A 190 9.02 8.25 -3.32
C THR A 190 10.14 7.37 -3.85
N GLY A 191 11.30 7.34 -3.19
CA GLY A 191 12.40 6.42 -3.48
C GLY A 191 11.98 4.96 -3.34
N LEU A 192 11.35 4.59 -2.22
CA LEU A 192 10.80 3.25 -2.00
C LEU A 192 9.76 2.89 -3.06
N MET A 193 8.87 3.81 -3.41
CA MET A 193 7.88 3.60 -4.47
C MET A 193 8.56 3.33 -5.83
N ALA A 194 9.48 4.19 -6.25
CA ALA A 194 10.17 4.05 -7.53
C ALA A 194 10.99 2.75 -7.60
N THR A 195 11.81 2.47 -6.58
CA THR A 195 12.65 1.27 -6.52
C THR A 195 11.80 0.00 -6.43
N GLY A 196 10.78 -0.03 -5.56
CA GLY A 196 9.89 -1.18 -5.42
C GLY A 196 9.14 -1.50 -6.71
N MET A 197 8.58 -0.48 -7.37
CA MET A 197 7.88 -0.65 -8.65
C MET A 197 8.82 -1.10 -9.75
N LEU A 198 10.01 -0.53 -9.86
CA LEU A 198 11.01 -0.96 -10.83
C LEU A 198 11.35 -2.45 -10.64
N LEU A 199 11.67 -2.85 -9.41
CA LEU A 199 12.08 -4.23 -9.11
C LEU A 199 10.96 -5.24 -9.35
N VAL A 200 9.72 -4.93 -8.97
CA VAL A 200 8.59 -5.87 -9.17
C VAL A 200 8.26 -6.03 -10.65
N LEU A 201 8.38 -4.97 -11.45
CA LEU A 201 8.16 -5.02 -12.90
C LEU A 201 9.29 -5.77 -13.62
N LEU A 202 10.55 -5.49 -13.28
CA LEU A 202 11.70 -6.23 -13.82
C LEU A 202 11.64 -7.72 -13.48
N ARG A 203 11.16 -8.07 -12.28
CA ARG A 203 10.95 -9.47 -11.90
C ARG A 203 9.84 -10.12 -12.72
N ALA A 204 8.76 -9.40 -13.02
CA ALA A 204 7.66 -9.92 -13.83
C ALA A 204 8.14 -10.32 -15.24
N ASP A 205 9.03 -9.51 -15.85
CA ASP A 205 9.60 -9.80 -17.17
C ASP A 205 10.62 -10.95 -17.17
N ARG A 206 11.29 -11.23 -16.04
CA ARG A 206 12.21 -12.38 -15.93
C ARG A 206 11.50 -13.72 -15.70
N SER A 207 10.21 -13.68 -15.37
CA SER A 207 9.40 -14.86 -15.04
C SER A 207 8.58 -15.41 -16.22
N THR A 208 8.65 -14.73 -17.37
CA THR A 208 8.13 -15.17 -18.67
C THR A 208 9.24 -15.81 -19.48
#